data_AF-A0A4P9YU56-F1
#
_entry.id   AF-A0A4P9YU56-F1
#
_cell.length_a   1.000
_cell.length_b   1.000
_cell.length_c   1.000
_cell.angle_alpha   90.00
_cell.angle_beta   90.00
_cell.angle_gamma   90.00
#
_symmetry.space_group_name_H-M   'P 1'
#
loop_
_entity.id
_entity.type
_entity.pdbx_description
1 polymer ?
#
loop_
_entity_poly.entity_id
_entity_poly.type
_entity_poly.pdbx_seq_one_letter_code
_entity_poly.pdbx_strand_id
1 'polypeptide(L)'
;MANYLTQDSVVQLRQLLGHLVSADNMERAQAEQQLNQFWMTEQPNALLLGLTHLARHEAAEDIRSFSAVLFRRLAFKSPTNLTSSGESLAVAVWDTVLDSTRSRCMQELLLSLKDEPAGTVLHKLSDTIAELYKNTVSRGQPWPTLETFLFELCSAPVADRRDCAFRIFAAIPSILERQPPENVLSAFMERLGDESAAVRLSSMRACVAFLMEADVRIRTGFATVMPQMLRVLVDLMEQQDDTSVNDALTIFIELAERLPKLFRTILVELVGSCIEILSDKVKYEERTRQSALELLLTLCEASPSMMKKVPNFAGTLVPLCLMMMAELEDDESWYTTDDPAQDDSDENYIICEQAMDRLARALGGPHVLPASFQYIPDMLRSNAWAQRHAALMAISSIAEGCAKIMEKELGKVIE
;
A
#
# COMPACT_ATOMS: atom_id res chain seq x y z
N MET A 1 3.29 2.00 -44.78
CA MET A 1 2.38 2.06 -43.62
C MET A 1 2.23 3.51 -43.24
N ALA A 2 1.00 4.03 -43.15
CA ALA A 2 0.78 5.43 -42.80
C ALA A 2 1.35 5.70 -41.40
N ASN A 3 2.18 6.74 -41.26
CA ASN A 3 2.64 7.19 -39.95
C ASN A 3 1.49 8.01 -39.36
N TYR A 4 0.61 7.36 -38.60
CA TYR A 4 -0.59 7.99 -38.02
C TYR A 4 -0.29 9.03 -36.94
N LEU A 5 0.98 9.12 -36.51
CA LEU A 5 1.46 10.18 -35.65
C LEU A 5 2.25 11.18 -36.50
N THR A 6 1.66 12.33 -36.80
CA THR A 6 2.35 13.45 -37.45
C THR A 6 2.93 14.39 -36.39
N GLN A 7 3.92 15.20 -36.78
CA GLN A 7 4.48 16.22 -35.90
C GLN A 7 3.41 17.23 -35.45
N ASP A 8 2.48 17.57 -36.35
CA ASP A 8 1.34 18.44 -36.04
C ASP A 8 0.42 17.82 -34.98
N SER A 9 0.12 16.52 -35.06
CA SER A 9 -0.68 15.84 -34.04
C SER A 9 -0.01 15.85 -32.66
N VAL A 10 1.31 15.70 -32.60
CA VAL A 10 2.07 15.78 -31.33
C VAL A 10 1.99 17.19 -30.73
N VAL A 11 2.15 18.24 -31.56
CA VAL A 11 2.04 19.63 -31.11
C VAL A 11 0.63 19.93 -30.59
N GLN A 12 -0.41 19.51 -31.31
CA GLN A 12 -1.80 19.70 -30.89
C GLN A 12 -2.12 18.95 -29.60
N LEU A 13 -1.65 17.71 -29.43
CA LEU A 13 -1.82 16.96 -28.19
C LEU A 13 -1.09 17.62 -27.02
N ARG A 14 0.14 18.11 -27.23
CA ARG A 14 0.86 18.85 -26.19
C ARG A 14 0.10 20.08 -25.73
N GLN A 15 -0.48 20.85 -26.66
CA GLN A 15 -1.30 22.02 -26.33
C GLN A 15 -2.56 21.60 -25.55
N LEU A 16 -3.23 20.53 -25.99
CA LEU A 16 -4.39 19.97 -25.28
C LEU A 16 -4.05 19.60 -23.83
N LEU A 17 -2.91 18.93 -23.60
CA LEU A 17 -2.46 18.59 -22.25
C LEU A 17 -2.28 19.83 -21.37
N GLY A 18 -1.72 20.91 -21.93
CA GLY A 18 -1.61 22.20 -21.22
C GLY A 18 -2.96 22.79 -20.81
N HIS A 19 -3.96 22.75 -21.70
CA HIS A 19 -5.30 23.25 -21.38
C HIS A 19 -6.05 22.37 -20.36
N LEU A 20 -5.80 21.05 -20.33
CA LEU A 20 -6.42 20.14 -19.36
C LEU A 20 -5.98 20.41 -17.91
N VAL A 21 -4.82 21.04 -17.71
CA VAL A 21 -4.30 21.41 -16.39
C VAL A 21 -4.44 22.92 -16.11
N SER A 22 -5.13 23.66 -16.97
CA SER A 22 -5.36 25.11 -16.78
C SER A 22 -6.19 25.37 -15.51
N ALA A 23 -5.88 26.48 -14.83
CA ALA A 23 -6.67 26.98 -13.72
C ALA A 23 -8.01 27.57 -14.19
N ASP A 24 -8.16 27.88 -15.48
CA ASP A 24 -9.40 28.34 -16.07
C ASP A 24 -10.35 27.16 -16.34
N ASN A 25 -11.49 27.16 -15.65
CA ASN A 25 -12.52 26.14 -15.81
C ASN A 25 -13.09 26.07 -17.22
N MET A 26 -13.18 27.19 -17.95
CA MET A 26 -13.69 27.22 -19.31
C MET A 26 -12.70 26.56 -20.29
N GLU A 27 -11.41 26.89 -20.18
CA GLU A 27 -10.37 26.26 -21.01
C GLU A 27 -10.29 24.76 -20.75
N ARG A 28 -10.30 24.35 -19.47
CA ARG A 28 -10.29 22.94 -19.09
C ARG A 28 -11.50 22.18 -19.62
N ALA A 29 -12.70 22.75 -19.48
CA ALA A 29 -13.93 22.13 -20.00
C ALA A 29 -13.92 21.99 -21.53
N GLN A 30 -13.42 22.99 -22.26
CA GLN A 30 -13.26 22.92 -23.71
C GLN A 30 -12.24 21.86 -24.13
N ALA A 31 -11.11 21.76 -23.42
CA ALA A 31 -10.10 20.74 -23.65
C ALA A 31 -10.63 19.32 -23.38
N GLU A 32 -11.37 19.13 -22.29
CA GLU A 32 -12.04 17.86 -21.99
C GLU A 32 -13.06 17.48 -23.08
N GLN A 33 -13.82 18.46 -23.59
CA GLN A 33 -14.74 18.22 -24.70
C GLN A 33 -13.98 17.80 -25.97
N GLN A 34 -12.91 18.50 -26.33
CA GLN A 34 -12.07 18.16 -27.49
C GLN A 34 -11.44 16.75 -27.33
N LEU A 35 -10.97 16.41 -26.14
CA LEU A 35 -10.42 15.09 -25.84
C LEU A 35 -11.46 13.98 -26.06
N ASN A 36 -12.66 14.14 -25.52
CA ASN A 36 -13.71 13.12 -25.59
C ASN A 36 -14.39 13.02 -26.96
N GLN A 37 -14.61 14.15 -27.64
CA GLN A 37 -15.41 14.22 -28.88
C GLN A 37 -14.61 14.16 -30.18
N PHE A 38 -13.30 14.48 -30.14
CA PHE A 38 -12.42 14.42 -31.32
C PHE A 38 -11.35 13.36 -31.15
N TRP A 39 -10.53 13.45 -30.10
CA TRP A 39 -9.37 12.55 -29.97
C TRP A 39 -9.74 11.09 -29.68
N MET A 40 -10.70 10.85 -28.79
CA MET A 40 -11.11 9.48 -28.45
C MET A 40 -11.95 8.79 -29.54
N THR A 41 -12.62 9.57 -30.38
CA THR A 41 -13.63 9.09 -31.34
C THR A 41 -13.12 9.13 -32.78
N GLU A 42 -12.56 10.26 -33.21
CA GLU A 42 -12.14 10.50 -34.60
C GLU A 42 -10.65 10.18 -34.82
N GLN A 43 -9.81 10.40 -33.79
CA GLN A 43 -8.35 10.21 -33.88
C GLN A 43 -7.77 9.27 -32.81
N PRO A 44 -8.39 8.11 -32.48
CA PRO A 44 -7.95 7.27 -31.37
C PRO A 44 -6.54 6.69 -31.55
N ASN A 45 -6.13 6.42 -32.80
CA ASN A 45 -4.78 5.95 -33.10
C ASN A 45 -3.71 7.02 -32.78
N ALA A 46 -3.94 8.26 -33.24
CA ALA A 46 -3.03 9.37 -32.99
C ALA A 46 -3.01 9.77 -31.51
N LEU A 47 -4.14 9.67 -30.81
CA LEU A 47 -4.22 9.89 -29.37
C LEU A 47 -3.29 8.95 -28.60
N LEU A 48 -3.44 7.63 -28.76
CA LEU A 48 -2.66 6.66 -27.98
C LEU A 48 -1.16 6.70 -28.35
N LEU A 49 -0.84 6.82 -29.65
CA LEU A 49 0.55 6.97 -30.10
C LEU A 49 1.17 8.29 -29.62
N GLY A 50 0.41 9.38 -29.62
CA GLY A 50 0.89 10.68 -29.18
C GLY A 50 1.13 10.73 -27.68
N LEU A 51 0.27 10.14 -26.86
CA LEU A 51 0.47 10.06 -25.42
C LEU A 51 1.70 9.22 -25.06
N THR A 52 1.92 8.08 -25.72
CA THR A 52 3.13 7.26 -25.49
C THR A 52 4.39 7.96 -25.99
N HIS A 53 4.32 8.69 -27.11
CA HIS A 53 5.42 9.51 -27.61
C HIS A 53 5.79 10.65 -26.65
N LEU A 54 4.79 11.42 -26.17
CA LEU A 54 5.00 12.49 -25.21
C LEU A 54 5.53 11.96 -23.87
N ALA A 55 5.04 10.80 -23.41
CA ALA A 55 5.54 10.14 -22.21
C ALA A 55 7.03 9.73 -22.29
N ARG A 56 7.60 9.62 -23.49
CA ARG A 56 9.01 9.23 -23.68
C ARG A 56 9.94 10.39 -24.02
N HIS A 57 9.51 11.26 -24.92
CA HIS A 57 10.39 12.19 -25.60
C HIS A 57 10.30 13.63 -25.09
N GLU A 58 9.26 13.95 -24.31
CA GLU A 58 9.07 15.33 -23.88
C GLU A 58 10.09 15.72 -22.81
N ALA A 59 10.62 16.94 -22.89
CA ALA A 59 11.65 17.39 -21.95
C ALA A 59 11.10 17.60 -20.53
N ALA A 60 9.86 18.06 -20.44
CA ALA A 60 9.21 18.39 -19.18
C ALA A 60 8.64 17.13 -18.48
N GLU A 61 9.06 16.89 -17.24
CA GLU A 61 8.71 15.70 -16.44
C GLU A 61 7.20 15.61 -16.15
N ASP A 62 6.58 16.75 -15.91
CA ASP A 62 5.14 16.90 -15.68
C ASP A 62 4.34 16.44 -16.90
N ILE A 63 4.76 16.80 -18.12
CA ILE A 63 4.12 16.34 -19.36
C ILE A 63 4.33 14.84 -19.55
N ARG A 64 5.52 14.30 -19.26
CA ARG A 64 5.76 12.85 -19.35
C ARG A 64 4.86 12.07 -18.38
N SER A 65 4.83 12.50 -17.13
CA SER A 65 3.97 11.93 -16.08
C SER A 65 2.49 12.01 -16.44
N PHE A 66 2.02 13.20 -16.86
CA PHE A 66 0.62 13.41 -17.20
C PHE A 66 0.21 12.59 -18.43
N SER A 67 1.08 12.48 -19.44
CA SER A 67 0.84 11.66 -20.64
C SER A 67 0.69 10.17 -20.28
N ALA A 68 1.56 9.63 -19.43
CA ALA A 68 1.48 8.25 -18.96
C ALA A 68 0.17 7.97 -18.19
N VAL A 69 -0.19 8.87 -17.27
CA VAL A 69 -1.44 8.75 -16.48
C VAL A 69 -2.67 8.88 -17.37
N LEU A 70 -2.67 9.83 -18.31
CA LEU A 70 -3.79 10.05 -19.21
C LEU A 70 -3.97 8.86 -20.16
N PHE A 71 -2.88 8.29 -20.68
CA PHE A 71 -2.93 7.04 -21.45
C PHE A 71 -3.62 5.93 -20.65
N ARG A 72 -3.19 5.69 -19.39
CA ARG A 72 -3.79 4.67 -18.51
C ARG A 72 -5.29 4.88 -18.32
N ARG A 73 -5.72 6.13 -18.13
CA ARG A 73 -7.13 6.49 -17.94
C ARG A 73 -7.97 6.38 -19.20
N LEU A 74 -7.39 6.61 -20.38
CA LEU A 74 -8.15 6.71 -21.64
C LEU A 74 -8.14 5.43 -22.46
N ALA A 75 -7.07 4.63 -22.42
CA ALA A 75 -6.94 3.43 -23.24
C ALA A 75 -8.17 2.52 -23.11
N PHE A 76 -8.65 2.30 -21.88
CA PHE A 76 -9.80 1.42 -21.63
C PHE A 76 -11.12 2.14 -21.35
N LYS A 77 -11.16 3.47 -21.54
CA LYS A 77 -12.39 4.26 -21.42
C LYS A 77 -13.25 4.08 -22.66
N SER A 78 -14.57 3.95 -22.48
CA SER A 78 -15.52 3.92 -23.59
C SER A 78 -15.77 5.34 -24.13
N PRO A 79 -15.72 5.56 -25.45
CA PRO A 79 -16.10 6.83 -26.05
C PRO A 79 -17.58 7.15 -25.77
N THR A 80 -17.87 8.40 -25.40
CA THR A 80 -19.19 8.87 -24.93
C THR A 80 -20.33 8.71 -25.95
N ASN A 81 -20.01 8.54 -27.24
CA ASN A 81 -21.01 8.47 -28.31
C ASN A 81 -21.43 7.03 -28.66
N LEU A 82 -20.91 6.00 -27.97
CA LEU A 82 -21.17 4.58 -28.29
C LEU A 82 -22.09 3.87 -27.29
N THR A 83 -22.55 4.53 -26.23
CA THR A 83 -23.33 3.92 -25.13
C THR A 83 -24.82 4.24 -25.16
N SER A 84 -25.42 4.42 -26.35
CA SER A 84 -26.83 4.83 -26.49
C SER A 84 -27.86 3.69 -26.46
N SER A 85 -27.44 2.43 -26.28
CA SER A 85 -28.35 1.29 -26.20
C SER A 85 -27.88 0.33 -25.11
N GLY A 86 -28.67 0.19 -24.05
CA GLY A 86 -28.35 -0.45 -22.76
C GLY A 86 -28.01 -1.94 -22.76
N GLU A 87 -27.47 -2.50 -23.84
CA GLU A 87 -26.98 -3.89 -23.94
C GLU A 87 -25.69 -4.06 -24.77
N SER A 88 -24.88 -3.01 -24.99
CA SER A 88 -23.59 -3.16 -25.69
C SER A 88 -22.41 -3.26 -24.73
N LEU A 89 -21.63 -4.34 -24.85
CA LEU A 89 -20.25 -4.44 -24.35
C LEU A 89 -19.52 -3.14 -24.72
N ALA A 90 -19.21 -2.32 -23.71
CA ALA A 90 -18.72 -0.98 -23.95
C ALA A 90 -17.36 -1.05 -24.67
N VAL A 91 -17.35 -0.69 -25.96
CA VAL A 91 -16.14 -0.68 -26.80
C VAL A 91 -15.20 0.40 -26.26
N ALA A 92 -13.98 0.02 -25.86
CA ALA A 92 -12.98 0.95 -25.36
C ALA A 92 -12.19 1.60 -26.51
N VAL A 93 -11.53 2.74 -26.24
CA VAL A 93 -10.58 3.35 -27.21
C VAL A 93 -9.53 2.34 -27.67
N TRP A 94 -9.05 1.47 -26.77
CA TRP A 94 -8.11 0.40 -27.10
C TRP A 94 -8.67 -0.57 -28.14
N ASP A 95 -9.97 -0.81 -28.16
CA ASP A 95 -10.62 -1.74 -29.10
C ASP A 95 -10.79 -1.13 -30.50
N THR A 96 -10.82 0.20 -30.60
CA THR A 96 -11.05 0.92 -31.87
C THR A 96 -9.76 1.23 -32.63
N VAL A 97 -8.60 1.12 -31.99
CA VAL A 97 -7.29 1.33 -32.64
C VAL A 97 -6.80 0.10 -33.40
N LEU A 98 -5.90 0.33 -34.35
CA LEU A 98 -5.25 -0.72 -35.16
C LEU A 98 -4.30 -1.57 -34.31
N ASP A 99 -4.12 -2.83 -34.68
CA ASP A 99 -3.15 -3.73 -34.01
C ASP A 99 -1.70 -3.22 -34.08
N SER A 100 -1.34 -2.54 -35.17
CA SER A 100 -0.04 -1.88 -35.31
C SER A 100 0.13 -0.72 -34.33
N THR A 101 -0.95 0.02 -34.05
CA THR A 101 -0.97 1.06 -33.02
C THR A 101 -0.79 0.46 -31.63
N ARG A 102 -1.54 -0.61 -31.30
CA ARG A 102 -1.41 -1.33 -30.02
C ARG A 102 0.02 -1.80 -29.79
N SER A 103 0.59 -2.48 -30.78
CA SER A 103 1.96 -3.00 -30.74
C SER A 103 2.99 -1.89 -30.54
N ARG A 104 2.82 -0.75 -31.21
CA ARG A 104 3.71 0.40 -31.07
C ARG A 104 3.56 1.08 -29.71
N CYS A 105 2.35 1.26 -29.18
CA CYS A 105 2.14 1.78 -27.82
C CYS A 105 2.82 0.90 -26.77
N MET A 106 2.64 -0.43 -26.87
CA MET A 106 3.31 -1.40 -26.00
C MET A 106 4.83 -1.24 -26.09
N GLN A 107 5.40 -1.21 -27.29
CA GLN A 107 6.84 -1.05 -27.49
C GLN A 107 7.37 0.29 -26.92
N GLU A 108 6.70 1.41 -27.21
CA GLU A 108 7.11 2.73 -26.71
C GLU A 108 7.07 2.78 -25.19
N LEU A 109 6.05 2.22 -24.53
CA LEU A 109 5.97 2.19 -23.07
C LEU A 109 7.14 1.42 -22.43
N LEU A 110 7.53 0.27 -22.99
CA LEU A 110 8.69 -0.48 -22.49
C LEU A 110 9.97 0.32 -22.66
N LEU A 111 10.14 0.98 -23.81
CA LEU A 111 11.30 1.82 -24.05
C LEU A 111 11.32 3.06 -23.17
N SER A 112 10.17 3.69 -22.89
CA SER A 112 10.04 4.78 -21.92
C SER A 112 10.50 4.32 -20.54
N LEU A 113 10.02 3.16 -20.05
CA LEU A 113 10.43 2.65 -18.74
C LEU A 113 11.94 2.35 -18.70
N LYS A 114 12.52 1.91 -19.82
CA LYS A 114 13.96 1.63 -19.93
C LYS A 114 14.83 2.89 -19.94
N ASP A 115 14.37 3.96 -20.56
CA ASP A 115 15.18 5.16 -20.81
C ASP A 115 14.88 6.31 -19.81
N GLU A 116 13.76 6.27 -19.09
CA GLU A 116 13.30 7.38 -18.24
C GLU A 116 14.23 7.64 -17.02
N PRO A 117 14.72 8.89 -16.85
CA PRO A 117 15.57 9.25 -15.73
C PRO A 117 14.82 9.62 -14.44
N ALA A 118 13.55 10.06 -14.50
CA ALA A 118 12.83 10.53 -13.33
C ALA A 118 12.02 9.42 -12.64
N GLY A 119 12.27 9.20 -11.34
CA GLY A 119 11.60 8.18 -10.52
C GLY A 119 10.07 8.33 -10.47
N THR A 120 9.58 9.56 -10.40
CA THR A 120 8.15 9.91 -10.42
C THR A 120 7.46 9.44 -11.71
N VAL A 121 8.07 9.70 -12.86
CA VAL A 121 7.57 9.28 -14.19
C VAL A 121 7.65 7.77 -14.32
N LEU A 122 8.75 7.17 -13.87
CA LEU A 122 8.93 5.71 -13.82
C LEU A 122 7.78 5.02 -13.08
N HIS A 123 7.37 5.55 -11.92
CA HIS A 123 6.23 5.03 -11.19
C HIS A 123 4.92 5.17 -12.00
N LYS A 124 4.67 6.33 -12.63
CA LYS A 124 3.47 6.46 -13.48
C LYS A 124 3.50 5.49 -14.67
N LEU A 125 4.66 5.28 -15.30
CA LEU A 125 4.85 4.33 -16.39
C LEU A 125 4.62 2.88 -15.93
N SER A 126 5.17 2.48 -14.79
CA SER A 126 4.95 1.15 -14.21
C SER A 126 3.47 0.88 -13.95
N ASP A 127 2.74 1.86 -13.39
CA ASP A 127 1.30 1.72 -13.18
C ASP A 127 0.54 1.60 -14.51
N THR A 128 0.94 2.40 -15.50
CA THR A 128 0.34 2.38 -16.84
C THR A 128 0.57 1.06 -17.54
N ILE A 129 1.78 0.51 -17.47
CA ILE A 129 2.12 -0.81 -18.04
C ILE A 129 1.36 -1.91 -17.32
N ALA A 130 1.26 -1.85 -15.99
CA ALA A 130 0.56 -2.86 -15.22
C ALA A 130 -0.94 -2.91 -15.55
N GLU A 131 -1.59 -1.74 -15.58
CA GLU A 131 -3.00 -1.64 -15.94
C GLU A 131 -3.24 -2.06 -17.39
N LEU A 132 -2.35 -1.65 -18.31
CA LEU A 132 -2.42 -2.05 -19.71
C LEU A 132 -2.38 -3.57 -19.86
N TYR A 133 -1.41 -4.24 -19.22
CA TYR A 133 -1.29 -5.70 -19.29
C TYR A 133 -2.53 -6.41 -18.75
N LYS A 134 -3.06 -6.00 -17.59
CA LYS A 134 -4.29 -6.60 -17.03
C LYS A 134 -5.45 -6.55 -18.01
N ASN A 135 -5.66 -5.38 -18.62
CA ASN A 135 -6.76 -5.16 -19.56
C ASN A 135 -6.54 -5.85 -20.91
N THR A 136 -5.30 -5.95 -21.42
CA THR A 136 -5.04 -6.67 -22.68
C THR A 136 -5.22 -8.17 -22.50
N VAL A 137 -4.73 -8.74 -21.38
CA VAL A 137 -4.89 -10.17 -21.09
C VAL A 137 -6.36 -10.54 -20.91
N SER A 138 -7.16 -9.74 -20.18
CA SER A 138 -8.60 -10.00 -20.00
C SER A 138 -9.39 -9.97 -21.32
N ARG A 139 -8.88 -9.24 -22.32
CA ARG A 139 -9.42 -9.16 -23.68
C ARG A 139 -8.88 -10.24 -24.64
N GLY A 140 -8.10 -11.20 -24.14
CA GLY A 140 -7.48 -12.24 -24.98
C GLY A 140 -6.37 -11.73 -25.89
N GLN A 141 -5.78 -10.57 -25.58
CA GLN A 141 -4.66 -9.96 -26.31
C GLN A 141 -3.39 -10.13 -25.46
N PRO A 142 -2.61 -11.22 -25.63
CA PRO A 142 -1.42 -11.45 -24.83
C PRO A 142 -0.31 -10.44 -25.16
N TRP A 143 0.53 -10.14 -24.17
CA TRP A 143 1.71 -9.30 -24.33
C TRP A 143 2.98 -10.06 -23.89
N PRO A 144 3.50 -10.99 -24.72
CA PRO A 144 4.58 -11.88 -24.32
C PRO A 144 5.92 -11.17 -24.03
N THR A 145 6.17 -10.05 -24.69
CA THR A 145 7.45 -9.32 -24.55
C THR A 145 7.59 -8.61 -23.21
N LEU A 146 6.50 -8.33 -22.50
CA LEU A 146 6.56 -7.70 -21.17
C LEU A 146 7.29 -8.59 -20.17
N GLU A 147 6.98 -9.88 -20.16
CA GLU A 147 7.55 -10.83 -19.19
C GLU A 147 9.07 -10.90 -19.31
N THR A 148 9.59 -11.13 -20.53
CA THR A 148 11.03 -11.11 -20.80
C THR A 148 11.67 -9.79 -20.38
N PHE A 149 11.01 -8.67 -20.70
CA PHE A 149 11.49 -7.34 -20.35
C PHE A 149 11.57 -7.11 -18.83
N LEU A 150 10.58 -7.55 -18.06
CA LEU A 150 10.59 -7.39 -16.60
C LEU A 150 11.70 -8.21 -15.94
N PHE A 151 11.97 -9.42 -16.42
CA PHE A 151 13.09 -10.24 -15.93
C PHE A 151 14.46 -9.66 -16.30
N GLU A 152 14.58 -8.99 -17.46
CA GLU A 152 15.78 -8.20 -17.77
C GLU A 152 15.92 -7.00 -16.82
N LEU A 153 14.83 -6.27 -16.55
CA LEU A 153 14.86 -5.10 -15.67
C LEU A 153 15.16 -5.45 -14.20
N CYS A 154 14.65 -6.57 -13.68
CA CYS A 154 14.88 -6.96 -12.30
C CYS A 154 16.37 -7.29 -12.01
N SER A 155 17.13 -7.59 -13.06
CA SER A 155 18.57 -7.86 -13.01
C SER A 155 19.41 -6.69 -13.53
N ALA A 156 18.80 -5.54 -13.80
CA ALA A 156 19.49 -4.37 -14.34
C ALA A 156 20.48 -3.78 -13.32
N PRO A 157 21.59 -3.18 -13.78
CA PRO A 157 22.57 -2.55 -12.88
C PRO A 157 22.01 -1.29 -12.19
N VAL A 158 20.97 -0.68 -12.75
CA VAL A 158 20.35 0.55 -12.23
C VAL A 158 19.24 0.20 -11.24
N ALA A 159 19.33 0.72 -10.01
CA ALA A 159 18.36 0.45 -8.94
C ALA A 159 16.91 0.79 -9.34
N ASP A 160 16.68 1.95 -9.96
CA ASP A 160 15.34 2.40 -10.36
C ASP A 160 14.66 1.42 -11.34
N ARG A 161 15.45 0.72 -12.17
CA ARG A 161 14.92 -0.29 -13.10
C ARG A 161 14.49 -1.55 -12.37
N ARG A 162 15.28 -1.98 -11.38
CA ARG A 162 14.93 -3.10 -10.52
C ARG A 162 13.68 -2.79 -9.70
N ASP A 163 13.61 -1.60 -9.11
CA ASP A 163 12.43 -1.08 -8.38
C ASP A 163 11.17 -1.15 -9.24
N CYS A 164 11.23 -0.59 -10.45
CA CYS A 164 10.11 -0.60 -11.40
C CYS A 164 9.65 -2.01 -11.76
N ALA A 165 10.57 -2.95 -11.96
CA ALA A 165 10.23 -4.34 -12.27
C ALA A 165 9.41 -4.96 -11.14
N PHE A 166 9.86 -4.82 -9.89
CA PHE A 166 9.13 -5.33 -8.73
C PHE A 166 7.82 -4.61 -8.48
N ARG A 167 7.73 -3.30 -8.74
CA ARG A 167 6.47 -2.56 -8.68
C ARG A 167 5.43 -3.11 -9.67
N ILE A 168 5.86 -3.50 -10.88
CA ILE A 168 4.98 -4.14 -11.87
C ILE A 168 4.63 -5.57 -11.45
N PHE A 169 5.58 -6.35 -10.91
CA PHE A 169 5.30 -7.68 -10.38
C PHE A 169 4.30 -7.65 -9.20
N ALA A 170 4.39 -6.67 -8.31
CA ALA A 170 3.41 -6.48 -7.24
C ALA A 170 2.01 -6.19 -7.78
N ALA A 171 1.92 -5.39 -8.84
CA ALA A 171 0.65 -5.09 -9.47
C ALA A 171 0.10 -6.28 -10.27
N ILE A 172 0.95 -7.18 -10.77
CA ILE A 172 0.57 -8.34 -11.61
C ILE A 172 1.33 -9.61 -11.17
N PRO A 173 0.98 -10.21 -10.02
CA PRO A 173 1.72 -11.36 -9.50
C PRO A 173 1.58 -12.61 -10.38
N SER A 174 0.49 -12.74 -11.14
CA SER A 174 0.26 -13.81 -12.13
C SER A 174 1.37 -13.99 -13.18
N ILE A 175 2.23 -12.99 -13.42
CA ILE A 175 3.43 -13.17 -14.27
C ILE A 175 4.42 -14.14 -13.59
N LEU A 176 4.61 -14.00 -12.28
CA LEU A 176 5.51 -14.85 -11.49
C LEU A 176 4.97 -16.27 -11.32
N GLU A 177 3.65 -16.45 -11.26
CA GLU A 177 3.02 -17.78 -11.15
C GLU A 177 3.30 -18.70 -12.33
N ARG A 178 3.65 -18.14 -13.50
CA ARG A 178 4.01 -18.90 -14.70
C ARG A 178 5.44 -19.42 -14.67
N GLN A 179 6.25 -18.96 -13.72
CA GLN A 179 7.65 -19.32 -13.59
C GLN A 179 7.86 -20.45 -12.59
N PRO A 180 8.98 -21.20 -12.71
CA PRO A 180 9.33 -22.21 -11.71
C PRO A 180 9.49 -21.57 -10.32
N PRO A 181 8.83 -22.09 -9.27
CA PRO A 181 8.84 -21.49 -7.94
C PRO A 181 10.25 -21.26 -7.36
N GLU A 182 11.20 -22.12 -7.67
CA GLU A 182 12.61 -22.01 -7.25
C GLU A 182 13.30 -20.77 -7.83
N ASN A 183 13.00 -20.40 -9.07
CA ASN A 183 13.56 -19.22 -9.72
C ASN A 183 12.96 -17.95 -9.12
N VAL A 184 11.64 -17.97 -8.89
CA VAL A 184 10.92 -16.86 -8.25
C VAL A 184 11.44 -16.63 -6.83
N LEU A 185 11.61 -17.71 -6.05
CA LEU A 185 12.17 -17.64 -4.71
C LEU A 185 13.59 -17.08 -4.72
N SER A 186 14.44 -17.55 -5.63
CA SER A 186 15.82 -17.05 -5.77
C SER A 186 15.84 -15.55 -6.09
N ALA A 187 15.01 -15.09 -7.03
CA ALA A 187 14.92 -13.69 -7.40
C ALA A 187 14.46 -12.81 -6.23
N PHE A 188 13.49 -13.26 -5.42
CA PHE A 188 13.08 -12.54 -4.21
C PHE A 188 14.18 -12.51 -3.15
N MET A 189 14.84 -13.64 -2.87
CA MET A 189 15.92 -13.69 -1.88
C MET A 189 17.08 -12.75 -2.25
N GLU A 190 17.41 -12.69 -3.53
CA GLU A 190 18.45 -11.78 -4.03
C GLU A 190 18.05 -10.30 -3.87
N ARG A 191 16.79 -9.95 -4.15
CA ARG A 191 16.35 -8.56 -4.25
C ARG A 191 15.78 -7.99 -2.93
N LEU A 192 15.37 -8.86 -2.02
CA LEU A 192 15.18 -8.48 -0.60
C LEU A 192 16.50 -8.10 0.07
N GLY A 193 17.65 -8.57 -0.45
CA GLY A 193 18.99 -8.17 -0.01
C GLY A 193 19.67 -7.12 -0.90
N ASP A 194 18.91 -6.39 -1.71
CA ASP A 194 19.46 -5.38 -2.62
C ASP A 194 20.13 -4.22 -1.87
N GLU A 195 21.14 -3.59 -2.50
CA GLU A 195 21.82 -2.41 -1.96
C GLU A 195 20.84 -1.22 -1.78
N SER A 196 19.87 -1.09 -2.67
CA SER A 196 18.88 -0.01 -2.68
C SER A 196 17.69 -0.35 -1.78
N ALA A 197 17.39 0.52 -0.82
CA ALA A 197 16.24 0.40 0.07
C ALA A 197 14.91 0.35 -0.71
N ALA A 198 14.77 1.16 -1.76
CA ALA A 198 13.59 1.18 -2.62
C ALA A 198 13.36 -0.18 -3.31
N VAL A 199 14.43 -0.81 -3.81
CA VAL A 199 14.33 -2.15 -4.43
C VAL A 199 13.94 -3.19 -3.40
N ARG A 200 14.56 -3.18 -2.21
CA ARG A 200 14.18 -4.10 -1.11
C ARG A 200 12.69 -4.00 -0.77
N LEU A 201 12.17 -2.77 -0.66
CA LEU A 201 10.77 -2.50 -0.32
C LEU A 201 9.81 -2.93 -1.44
N SER A 202 10.11 -2.59 -2.69
CA SER A 202 9.30 -3.03 -3.84
C SER A 202 9.33 -4.56 -4.02
N SER A 203 10.48 -5.21 -3.79
CA SER A 203 10.58 -6.68 -3.77
C SER A 203 9.77 -7.30 -2.64
N MET A 204 9.77 -6.69 -1.46
CA MET A 204 8.94 -7.11 -0.33
C MET A 204 7.45 -7.04 -0.67
N ARG A 205 6.99 -5.92 -1.25
CA ARG A 205 5.60 -5.74 -1.70
C ARG A 205 5.20 -6.76 -2.77
N ALA A 206 6.07 -6.99 -3.75
CA ALA A 206 5.84 -7.99 -4.79
C ALA A 206 5.81 -9.43 -4.24
N CYS A 207 6.66 -9.74 -3.26
CA CYS A 207 6.68 -11.04 -2.60
C CYS A 207 5.36 -11.30 -1.87
N VAL A 208 4.86 -10.31 -1.10
CA VAL A 208 3.56 -10.42 -0.43
C VAL A 208 2.43 -10.59 -1.44
N ALA A 209 2.38 -9.76 -2.48
CA ALA A 209 1.36 -9.85 -3.52
C ALA A 209 1.35 -11.25 -4.19
N PHE A 210 2.53 -11.80 -4.50
CA PHE A 210 2.66 -13.16 -5.02
C PHE A 210 2.18 -14.22 -4.02
N LEU A 211 2.58 -14.13 -2.75
CA LEU A 211 2.17 -15.09 -1.72
C LEU A 211 0.66 -15.10 -1.49
N MET A 212 0.00 -13.94 -1.67
CA MET A 212 -1.46 -13.84 -1.56
C MET A 212 -2.19 -14.69 -2.58
N GLU A 213 -1.69 -14.75 -3.81
CA GLU A 213 -2.30 -15.50 -4.93
C GLU A 213 -1.81 -16.96 -4.98
N ALA A 214 -0.57 -17.22 -4.56
CA ALA A 214 0.07 -18.53 -4.62
C ALA A 214 -0.67 -19.64 -3.84
N ASP A 215 -0.48 -20.89 -4.24
CA ASP A 215 -1.04 -22.04 -3.53
C ASP A 215 -0.30 -22.36 -2.20
N VAL A 216 -0.89 -23.24 -1.39
CA VAL A 216 -0.35 -23.61 -0.07
C VAL A 216 1.04 -24.26 -0.14
N ARG A 217 1.35 -25.01 -1.22
CA ARG A 217 2.64 -25.69 -1.38
C ARG A 217 3.73 -24.66 -1.63
N ILE A 218 3.48 -23.71 -2.54
CA ILE A 218 4.39 -22.60 -2.84
C ILE A 218 4.61 -21.76 -1.58
N ARG A 219 3.54 -21.34 -0.89
CA ARG A 219 3.63 -20.56 0.36
C ARG A 219 4.51 -21.24 1.42
N THR A 220 4.43 -22.57 1.54
CA THR A 220 5.24 -23.33 2.49
C THR A 220 6.73 -23.28 2.12
N GLY A 221 7.07 -23.44 0.84
CA GLY A 221 8.46 -23.33 0.36
C GLY A 221 9.04 -21.92 0.52
N PHE A 222 8.19 -20.90 0.43
CA PHE A 222 8.56 -19.50 0.55
C PHE A 222 8.63 -18.99 2.00
N ALA A 223 8.31 -19.80 3.01
CA ALA A 223 8.46 -19.39 4.42
C ALA A 223 9.90 -18.96 4.78
N THR A 224 10.89 -19.38 3.97
CA THR A 224 12.30 -18.98 4.08
C THR A 224 12.58 -17.52 3.74
N VAL A 225 11.65 -16.81 3.08
CA VAL A 225 11.79 -15.37 2.78
C VAL A 225 11.50 -14.48 3.99
N MET A 226 10.77 -14.99 4.99
CA MET A 226 10.31 -14.19 6.13
C MET A 226 11.45 -13.52 6.92
N PRO A 227 12.58 -14.20 7.22
CA PRO A 227 13.72 -13.54 7.86
C PRO A 227 14.32 -12.42 7.03
N GLN A 228 14.36 -12.56 5.69
CA GLN A 228 14.86 -11.49 4.81
C GLN A 228 13.90 -10.31 4.78
N MET A 229 12.58 -10.55 4.74
CA MET A 229 11.60 -9.47 4.84
C MET A 229 11.70 -8.71 6.17
N LEU A 230 11.94 -9.42 7.29
CA LEU A 230 12.18 -8.76 8.57
C LEU A 230 13.47 -7.94 8.54
N ARG A 231 14.54 -8.46 7.90
CA ARG A 231 15.79 -7.70 7.73
C ARG A 231 15.56 -6.40 6.95
N VAL A 232 14.69 -6.38 5.94
CA VAL A 232 14.31 -5.14 5.25
C VAL A 232 13.76 -4.10 6.23
N LEU A 233 12.81 -4.47 7.09
CA LEU A 233 12.27 -3.57 8.12
C LEU A 233 13.37 -3.05 9.05
N VAL A 234 14.23 -3.94 9.56
CA VAL A 234 15.33 -3.57 10.47
C VAL A 234 16.32 -2.62 9.80
N ASP A 235 16.70 -2.87 8.55
CA ASP A 235 17.59 -1.98 7.79
C ASP A 235 16.98 -0.59 7.61
N LEU A 236 15.67 -0.49 7.33
CA LEU A 236 14.97 0.79 7.19
C LEU A 236 14.91 1.54 8.53
N MET A 237 14.69 0.82 9.64
CA MET A 237 14.77 1.38 10.99
C MET A 237 16.16 1.91 11.32
N GLU A 238 17.23 1.21 10.93
CA GLU A 238 18.63 1.66 11.10
C GLU A 238 18.93 2.91 10.27
N GLN A 239 18.33 3.02 9.08
CA GLN A 239 18.46 4.18 8.18
C GLN A 239 17.65 5.41 8.61
N GLN A 240 16.76 5.28 9.59
CA GLN A 240 15.85 6.34 10.07
C GLN A 240 14.94 6.90 8.97
N ASP A 241 14.56 6.07 8.00
CA ASP A 241 13.58 6.41 6.97
C ASP A 241 12.17 6.02 7.44
N ASP A 242 11.53 6.91 8.20
CA ASP A 242 10.20 6.66 8.80
C ASP A 242 9.13 6.32 7.74
N THR A 243 9.15 7.00 6.59
CA THR A 243 8.20 6.73 5.50
C THR A 243 8.35 5.31 4.97
N SER A 244 9.58 4.85 4.71
CA SER A 244 9.81 3.48 4.26
C SER A 244 9.51 2.44 5.34
N VAL A 245 9.73 2.77 6.63
CA VAL A 245 9.32 1.90 7.75
C VAL A 245 7.79 1.76 7.78
N ASN A 246 7.04 2.85 7.62
CA ASN A 246 5.59 2.83 7.52
C ASN A 246 5.10 1.92 6.39
N ASP A 247 5.70 2.05 5.20
CA ASP A 247 5.39 1.24 4.04
C ASP A 247 5.66 -0.26 4.30
N ALA A 248 6.79 -0.60 4.93
CA ALA A 248 7.14 -1.97 5.27
C ALA A 248 6.17 -2.58 6.29
N LEU A 249 5.76 -1.82 7.30
CA LEU A 249 4.74 -2.23 8.28
C LEU A 249 3.40 -2.49 7.58
N THR A 250 2.98 -1.61 6.67
CA THR A 250 1.74 -1.78 5.89
C THR A 250 1.76 -3.07 5.06
N ILE A 251 2.88 -3.36 4.39
CA ILE A 251 3.07 -4.62 3.65
C ILE A 251 2.97 -5.84 4.58
N PHE A 252 3.50 -5.75 5.80
CA PHE A 252 3.36 -6.81 6.79
C PHE A 252 1.94 -6.95 7.34
N ILE A 253 1.18 -5.87 7.50
CA ILE A 253 -0.24 -5.90 7.92
C ILE A 253 -1.04 -6.71 6.90
N GLU A 254 -0.91 -6.37 5.61
CA GLU A 254 -1.55 -7.12 4.52
C GLU A 254 -1.20 -8.62 4.58
N LEU A 255 0.06 -8.95 4.88
CA LEU A 255 0.51 -10.33 5.05
C LEU A 255 -0.10 -11.01 6.28
N ALA A 256 -0.19 -10.30 7.41
CA ALA A 256 -0.68 -10.81 8.67
C ALA A 256 -2.18 -11.12 8.62
N GLU A 257 -2.98 -10.30 7.93
CA GLU A 257 -4.42 -10.51 7.78
C GLU A 257 -4.76 -11.86 7.12
N ARG A 258 -3.99 -12.24 6.09
CA ARG A 258 -4.32 -13.41 5.26
C ARG A 258 -3.45 -14.62 5.56
N LEU A 259 -2.17 -14.42 5.89
CA LEU A 259 -1.17 -15.49 6.05
C LEU A 259 -0.40 -15.41 7.39
N PRO A 260 -1.06 -15.27 8.55
CA PRO A 260 -0.41 -15.01 9.84
C PRO A 260 0.56 -16.12 10.27
N LYS A 261 0.36 -17.35 9.79
CA LYS A 261 1.21 -18.50 10.14
C LYS A 261 2.64 -18.38 9.59
N LEU A 262 2.87 -17.58 8.55
CA LEU A 262 4.21 -17.38 7.98
C LEU A 262 5.13 -16.63 8.95
N PHE A 263 4.57 -15.78 9.81
CA PHE A 263 5.33 -15.02 10.80
C PHE A 263 5.94 -15.87 11.91
N ARG A 264 5.54 -17.14 12.06
CA ARG A 264 5.94 -17.99 13.19
C ARG A 264 7.44 -18.02 13.46
N THR A 265 8.27 -18.01 12.42
CA THR A 265 9.74 -18.09 12.54
C THR A 265 10.38 -16.77 12.97
N ILE A 266 9.75 -15.65 12.65
CA ILE A 266 10.27 -14.30 12.90
C ILE A 266 9.52 -13.57 14.02
N LEU A 267 8.48 -14.18 14.59
CA LEU A 267 7.48 -13.49 15.38
C LEU A 267 8.05 -12.74 16.58
N VAL A 268 8.97 -13.35 17.32
CA VAL A 268 9.54 -12.73 18.53
C VAL A 268 10.35 -11.48 18.17
N GLU A 269 11.12 -11.56 17.09
CA GLU A 269 11.96 -10.45 16.63
C GLU A 269 11.09 -9.33 16.02
N LEU A 270 10.09 -9.68 15.20
CA LEU A 270 9.12 -8.72 14.67
C LEU A 270 8.37 -7.99 15.78
N VAL A 271 7.90 -8.71 16.80
CA VAL A 271 7.26 -8.09 17.97
C VAL A 271 8.22 -7.13 18.66
N GLY A 272 9.49 -7.51 18.82
CA GLY A 272 10.52 -6.62 19.35
C GLY A 272 10.66 -5.33 18.54
N SER A 273 10.77 -5.43 17.21
CA SER A 273 10.84 -4.27 16.31
C SER A 273 9.60 -3.38 16.40
N CYS A 274 8.39 -3.95 16.38
CA CYS A 274 7.17 -3.17 16.52
C CYS A 274 7.08 -2.44 17.87
N ILE A 275 7.51 -3.08 18.95
CA ILE A 275 7.54 -2.46 20.28
C ILE A 275 8.56 -1.32 20.33
N GLU A 276 9.74 -1.49 19.74
CA GLU A 276 10.73 -0.41 19.61
C GLU A 276 10.12 0.80 18.88
N ILE A 277 9.53 0.56 17.70
CA ILE A 277 8.87 1.60 16.90
C ILE A 277 7.79 2.31 17.71
N LEU A 278 6.89 1.56 18.34
CA LEU A 278 5.78 2.10 19.11
C LEU A 278 6.24 2.99 20.28
N SER A 279 7.37 2.65 20.91
CA SER A 279 7.89 3.31 22.11
C SER A 279 8.71 4.57 21.85
N ASP A 280 9.33 4.71 20.68
CA ASP A 280 10.25 5.82 20.37
C ASP A 280 9.55 6.94 19.60
N LYS A 281 9.02 7.90 20.35
CA LYS A 281 8.34 9.11 19.81
C LYS A 281 9.27 10.11 19.13
N VAL A 282 10.58 9.98 19.32
CA VAL A 282 11.56 10.91 18.73
C VAL A 282 11.97 10.42 17.35
N LYS A 283 12.12 9.10 17.21
CA LYS A 283 12.58 8.48 15.98
C LYS A 283 11.45 8.24 14.97
N TYR A 284 10.23 7.96 15.44
CA TYR A 284 9.12 7.58 14.57
C TYR A 284 7.93 8.50 14.68
N GLU A 285 7.32 8.79 13.52
CA GLU A 285 6.10 9.58 13.45
C GLU A 285 4.90 8.78 13.97
N GLU A 286 3.86 9.51 14.36
CA GLU A 286 2.64 8.94 14.93
C GLU A 286 2.02 7.86 14.03
N ARG A 287 1.88 8.14 12.73
CA ARG A 287 1.35 7.17 11.76
C ARG A 287 2.15 5.86 11.72
N THR A 288 3.46 5.93 11.88
CA THR A 288 4.36 4.76 11.88
C THR A 288 4.23 3.96 13.17
N ARG A 289 4.10 4.64 14.31
CA ARG A 289 3.76 4.02 15.60
C ARG A 289 2.39 3.32 15.55
N GLN A 290 1.38 3.99 15.01
CA GLN A 290 0.04 3.41 14.81
C GLN A 290 0.08 2.18 13.89
N SER A 291 0.86 2.21 12.81
CA SER A 291 1.04 1.06 11.91
C SER A 291 1.72 -0.12 12.60
N ALA A 292 2.70 0.14 13.48
CA ALA A 292 3.35 -0.90 14.27
C ALA A 292 2.38 -1.53 15.28
N LEU A 293 1.54 -0.72 15.92
CA LEU A 293 0.46 -1.19 16.79
C LEU A 293 -0.55 -2.04 16.01
N GLU A 294 -1.01 -1.56 14.85
CA GLU A 294 -1.96 -2.27 14.00
C GLU A 294 -1.44 -3.66 13.64
N LEU A 295 -0.18 -3.78 13.18
CA LEU A 295 0.42 -5.08 12.86
C LEU A 295 0.38 -6.07 14.03
N LEU A 296 0.63 -5.60 15.26
CA LEU A 296 0.54 -6.43 16.46
C LEU A 296 -0.90 -6.88 16.74
N LEU A 297 -1.88 -5.98 16.57
CA LEU A 297 -3.31 -6.26 16.74
C LEU A 297 -3.81 -7.25 15.68
N THR A 298 -3.49 -7.01 14.40
CA THR A 298 -3.81 -7.91 13.29
C THR A 298 -3.32 -9.33 13.58
N LEU A 299 -2.08 -9.50 14.07
CA LEU A 299 -1.54 -10.82 14.42
C LEU A 299 -2.24 -11.45 15.64
N CYS A 300 -2.66 -10.63 16.63
CA CYS A 300 -3.46 -11.10 17.76
C CYS A 300 -4.80 -11.66 17.32
N GLU A 301 -5.48 -10.97 16.40
CA GLU A 301 -6.80 -11.37 15.89
C GLU A 301 -6.70 -12.57 14.96
N ALA A 302 -5.73 -12.56 14.05
CA ALA A 302 -5.57 -13.60 13.03
C ALA A 302 -4.93 -14.89 13.59
N SER A 303 -4.08 -14.80 14.62
CA SER A 303 -3.44 -15.97 15.23
C SER A 303 -3.16 -15.81 16.74
N PRO A 304 -4.20 -15.73 17.59
CA PRO A 304 -4.02 -15.46 19.02
C PRO A 304 -3.18 -16.51 19.74
N SER A 305 -3.29 -17.78 19.35
CA SER A 305 -2.49 -18.87 19.92
C SER A 305 -0.98 -18.75 19.68
N MET A 306 -0.59 -18.02 18.63
CA MET A 306 0.80 -17.75 18.29
C MET A 306 1.32 -16.59 19.13
N MET A 307 0.55 -15.51 19.23
CA MET A 307 0.88 -14.33 20.04
C MET A 307 1.00 -14.65 21.53
N LYS A 308 0.13 -15.51 22.08
CA LYS A 308 0.21 -15.97 23.49
C LYS A 308 1.51 -16.69 23.85
N LYS A 309 2.26 -17.18 22.85
CA LYS A 309 3.55 -17.86 23.07
C LYS A 309 4.74 -16.90 23.03
N VAL A 310 4.53 -15.66 22.59
CA VAL A 310 5.57 -14.63 22.64
C VAL A 310 5.81 -14.25 24.10
N PRO A 311 7.04 -14.40 24.61
CA PRO A 311 7.33 -14.14 26.02
C PRO A 311 6.97 -12.70 26.42
N ASN A 312 6.25 -12.56 27.53
CA ASN A 312 5.86 -11.26 28.10
C ASN A 312 5.13 -10.30 27.13
N PHE A 313 4.50 -10.79 26.06
CA PHE A 313 3.89 -9.91 25.05
C PHE A 313 2.89 -8.90 25.62
N ALA A 314 1.87 -9.39 26.33
CA ALA A 314 0.85 -8.51 26.93
C ALA A 314 1.44 -7.59 28.00
N GLY A 315 2.43 -8.07 28.78
CA GLY A 315 3.12 -7.27 29.79
C GLY A 315 3.94 -6.12 29.21
N THR A 316 4.36 -6.21 27.95
CA THR A 316 5.09 -5.15 27.25
C THR A 316 4.17 -4.22 26.46
N LEU A 317 3.15 -4.74 25.78
CA LEU A 317 2.28 -3.94 24.92
C LEU A 317 1.23 -3.14 25.70
N VAL A 318 0.58 -3.74 26.71
CA VAL A 318 -0.49 -3.06 27.48
C VAL A 318 -0.02 -1.73 28.08
N PRO A 319 1.17 -1.62 28.71
CA PRO A 319 1.63 -0.34 29.26
C PRO A 319 1.85 0.72 28.17
N LEU A 320 2.29 0.34 26.97
CA LEU A 320 2.44 1.27 25.85
C LEU A 320 1.08 1.81 25.42
N CYS A 321 0.07 0.94 25.27
CA CYS A 321 -1.30 1.37 24.97
C CYS A 321 -1.84 2.30 26.06
N LEU A 322 -1.65 1.96 27.35
CA LEU A 322 -2.09 2.81 28.46
C LEU A 322 -1.41 4.18 28.48
N MET A 323 -0.12 4.24 28.15
CA MET A 323 0.60 5.51 28.04
C MET A 323 0.10 6.35 26.87
N MET A 324 -0.18 5.72 25.73
CA MET A 324 -0.74 6.39 24.55
C MET A 324 -2.18 6.86 24.77
N MET A 325 -3.00 6.11 25.52
CA MET A 325 -4.33 6.55 25.96
C MET A 325 -4.28 7.78 26.88
N ALA A 326 -3.14 8.03 27.53
CA ALA A 326 -2.93 9.19 28.38
C ALA A 326 -2.29 10.38 27.64
N GLU A 327 -2.09 10.29 26.31
CA GLU A 327 -1.66 11.39 25.44
C GLU A 327 -2.86 12.27 25.07
N LEU A 328 -3.52 12.83 26.08
CA LEU A 328 -4.65 13.74 25.93
C LEU A 328 -4.19 15.17 26.25
N GLU A 329 -4.54 16.10 25.37
CA GLU A 329 -4.37 17.53 25.60
C GLU A 329 -5.63 18.13 26.27
N ASP A 330 -5.46 19.22 26.99
CA ASP A 330 -6.58 19.99 27.56
C ASP A 330 -7.11 20.92 26.48
N ASP A 331 -8.00 20.39 25.63
CA ASP A 331 -8.63 21.15 24.54
C ASP A 331 -9.93 21.81 24.99
N GLU A 332 -9.98 23.13 24.87
CA GLU A 332 -11.19 23.93 25.15
C GLU A 332 -12.36 23.53 24.24
N SER A 333 -12.06 23.09 23.01
CA SER A 333 -13.06 22.64 22.05
C SER A 333 -13.87 21.43 22.56
N TRP A 334 -13.25 20.55 23.36
CA TRP A 334 -13.85 19.32 23.89
C TRP A 334 -15.09 19.59 24.76
N TYR A 335 -15.09 20.68 25.54
CA TYR A 335 -16.19 21.04 26.42
C TYR A 335 -17.00 22.28 25.95
N THR A 336 -16.68 22.81 24.76
CA THR A 336 -17.39 23.96 24.17
C THR A 336 -18.07 23.65 22.84
N THR A 337 -17.79 22.49 22.24
CA THR A 337 -18.37 22.04 20.97
C THR A 337 -19.60 21.17 21.22
N ASP A 338 -20.76 21.57 20.68
CA ASP A 338 -22.02 20.81 20.74
C ASP A 338 -22.14 19.76 19.61
N ASP A 339 -21.21 19.77 18.65
CA ASP A 339 -21.20 18.85 17.50
C ASP A 339 -20.25 17.66 17.76
N PRO A 340 -20.78 16.46 18.04
CA PRO A 340 -19.97 15.25 18.25
C PRO A 340 -19.33 14.72 16.96
N ALA A 341 -19.45 15.41 15.82
CA ALA A 341 -18.97 14.96 14.52
C ALA A 341 -17.54 15.43 14.16
N GLN A 342 -16.78 16.02 15.08
CA GLN A 342 -15.32 16.08 14.89
C GLN A 342 -14.79 14.65 14.97
N ASP A 343 -14.33 14.16 13.82
CA ASP A 343 -13.90 12.78 13.60
C ASP A 343 -12.50 12.61 14.21
N ASP A 344 -12.42 12.56 15.54
CA ASP A 344 -11.19 12.35 16.32
C ASP A 344 -10.65 10.91 16.18
N SER A 345 -11.16 10.13 15.21
CA SER A 345 -10.91 8.69 15.08
C SER A 345 -9.45 8.33 14.83
N ASP A 346 -8.64 9.27 14.36
CA ASP A 346 -7.21 9.11 14.12
C ASP A 346 -6.32 9.45 15.34
N GLU A 347 -6.90 9.93 16.44
CA GLU A 347 -6.13 10.29 17.63
C GLU A 347 -5.63 9.05 18.40
N ASN A 348 -4.39 9.11 18.90
CA ASN A 348 -3.75 8.01 19.61
C ASN A 348 -4.57 7.47 20.79
N TYR A 349 -5.29 8.33 21.51
CA TYR A 349 -6.06 7.88 22.65
C TYR A 349 -7.25 7.01 22.24
N ILE A 350 -7.92 7.34 21.13
CA ILE A 350 -9.02 6.55 20.55
C ILE A 350 -8.47 5.25 19.96
N ILE A 351 -7.40 5.32 19.18
CA ILE A 351 -6.76 4.13 18.59
C ILE A 351 -6.33 3.16 19.68
N CYS A 352 -5.76 3.65 20.78
CA CYS A 352 -5.31 2.77 21.86
C CYS A 352 -6.45 2.24 22.73
N GLU A 353 -7.54 2.98 22.89
CA GLU A 353 -8.77 2.46 23.49
C GLU A 353 -9.29 1.26 22.68
N GLN A 354 -9.41 1.41 21.36
CA GLN A 354 -9.80 0.33 20.45
C GLN A 354 -8.79 -0.83 20.49
N ALA A 355 -7.49 -0.53 20.56
CA ALA A 355 -6.44 -1.53 20.67
C ALA A 355 -6.58 -2.38 21.94
N MET A 356 -6.91 -1.77 23.09
CA MET A 356 -7.12 -2.47 24.35
C MET A 356 -8.32 -3.43 24.28
N ASP A 357 -9.43 -3.02 23.67
CA ASP A 357 -10.58 -3.91 23.41
C ASP A 357 -10.19 -5.08 22.49
N ARG A 358 -9.57 -4.78 21.34
CA ARG A 358 -9.12 -5.80 20.37
C ARG A 358 -8.16 -6.82 21.01
N LEU A 359 -7.21 -6.36 21.82
CA LEU A 359 -6.30 -7.21 22.59
C LEU A 359 -7.06 -8.10 23.58
N ALA A 360 -7.97 -7.52 24.36
CA ALA A 360 -8.77 -8.24 25.34
C ALA A 360 -9.61 -9.33 24.68
N ARG A 361 -10.27 -9.03 23.56
CA ARG A 361 -11.09 -9.98 22.79
C ARG A 361 -10.26 -11.09 22.17
N ALA A 362 -9.09 -10.78 21.63
CA ALA A 362 -8.23 -11.75 20.97
C ALA A 362 -7.48 -12.67 21.95
N LEU A 363 -6.87 -12.10 22.99
CA LEU A 363 -6.02 -12.85 23.93
C LEU A 363 -6.77 -13.38 25.15
N GLY A 364 -7.82 -12.68 25.57
CA GLY A 364 -8.66 -13.01 26.71
C GLY A 364 -8.07 -12.59 28.05
N GLY A 365 -8.96 -12.53 29.05
CA GLY A 365 -8.67 -12.10 30.43
C GLY A 365 -7.39 -12.65 31.08
N PRO A 366 -7.02 -13.95 30.98
CA PRO A 366 -5.82 -14.46 31.64
C PRO A 366 -4.50 -13.80 31.21
N HIS A 367 -4.46 -13.18 30.02
CA HIS A 367 -3.26 -12.54 29.49
C HIS A 367 -3.31 -11.01 29.68
N VAL A 368 -4.48 -10.41 29.44
CA VAL A 368 -4.62 -8.94 29.41
C VAL A 368 -4.88 -8.34 30.78
N LEU A 369 -5.69 -8.99 31.64
CA LEU A 369 -6.02 -8.43 32.96
C LEU A 369 -4.80 -8.28 33.87
N PRO A 370 -3.92 -9.29 34.05
CA PRO A 370 -2.78 -9.14 34.95
C PRO A 370 -1.85 -8.01 34.51
N ALA A 371 -1.65 -7.87 33.20
CA ALA A 371 -0.84 -6.79 32.63
C ALA A 371 -1.50 -5.42 32.84
N SER A 372 -2.83 -5.31 32.67
CA SER A 372 -3.54 -4.04 32.82
C SER A 372 -3.60 -3.58 34.29
N PHE A 373 -3.99 -4.49 35.20
CA PHE A 373 -4.14 -4.19 36.63
C PHE A 373 -2.81 -4.05 37.38
N GLN A 374 -1.68 -4.30 36.72
CA GLN A 374 -0.38 -3.90 37.23
C GLN A 374 -0.20 -2.37 37.22
N TYR A 375 -0.85 -1.64 36.30
CA TYR A 375 -0.65 -0.19 36.10
C TYR A 375 -1.90 0.64 36.43
N ILE A 376 -3.09 0.14 36.13
CA ILE A 376 -4.37 0.85 36.34
C ILE A 376 -4.51 1.44 37.77
N PRO A 377 -4.23 0.71 38.87
CA PRO A 377 -4.39 1.26 40.22
C PRO A 377 -3.54 2.50 40.50
N ASP A 378 -2.31 2.55 39.97
CA ASP A 378 -1.42 3.69 40.17
C ASP A 378 -1.83 4.87 39.27
N MET A 379 -2.29 4.58 38.04
CA MET A 379 -2.83 5.60 37.13
C MET A 379 -4.08 6.29 37.71
N LEU A 380 -4.98 5.55 38.36
CA LEU A 380 -6.17 6.10 39.04
C LEU A 380 -5.81 7.04 40.20
N ARG A 381 -4.67 6.81 40.87
CA ARG A 381 -4.16 7.67 41.95
C ARG A 381 -3.27 8.81 41.46
N SER A 382 -3.01 8.90 40.17
CA SER A 382 -2.15 9.92 39.59
C SER A 382 -2.74 11.32 39.75
N ASN A 383 -1.88 12.32 39.93
CA ASN A 383 -2.27 13.73 39.88
C ASN A 383 -2.62 14.18 38.45
N ALA A 384 -2.06 13.52 37.43
CA ALA A 384 -2.37 13.81 36.02
C ALA A 384 -3.77 13.29 35.66
N TRP A 385 -4.67 14.17 35.23
CA TRP A 385 -6.04 13.81 34.91
C TRP A 385 -6.11 12.84 33.71
N ALA A 386 -5.25 13.03 32.71
CA ALA A 386 -5.18 12.17 31.52
C ALA A 386 -4.86 10.70 31.87
N GLN A 387 -4.02 10.46 32.89
CA GLN A 387 -3.75 9.10 33.37
C GLN A 387 -4.95 8.48 34.08
N ARG A 388 -5.68 9.26 34.88
CA ARG A 388 -6.93 8.78 35.51
C ARG A 388 -7.99 8.46 34.47
N HIS A 389 -8.14 9.32 33.45
CA HIS A 389 -9.02 9.10 32.30
C HIS A 389 -8.64 7.81 31.55
N ALA A 390 -7.38 7.68 31.13
CA ALA A 390 -6.88 6.51 30.43
C ALA A 390 -7.12 5.20 31.20
N ALA A 391 -6.95 5.22 32.53
CA ALA A 391 -7.22 4.05 33.38
C ALA A 391 -8.71 3.64 33.36
N LEU A 392 -9.62 4.60 33.44
CA LEU A 392 -11.06 4.34 33.38
C LEU A 392 -11.48 3.82 32.00
N MET A 393 -10.98 4.45 30.93
CA MET A 393 -11.22 4.02 29.56
C MET A 393 -10.69 2.60 29.35
N ALA A 394 -9.47 2.30 29.82
CA ALA A 394 -8.89 0.97 29.69
C ALA A 394 -9.72 -0.11 30.43
N ILE A 395 -10.26 0.18 31.62
CA ILE A 395 -11.19 -0.72 32.32
C ILE A 395 -12.42 -0.99 31.45
N SER A 396 -12.99 0.04 30.83
CA SER A 396 -14.13 -0.10 29.91
C SER A 396 -13.77 -0.96 28.69
N SER A 397 -12.65 -0.67 28.02
CA SER A 397 -12.24 -1.36 26.79
C SER A 397 -11.96 -2.83 27.00
N ILE A 398 -11.33 -3.23 28.12
CA ILE A 398 -11.02 -4.64 28.36
C ILE A 398 -12.19 -5.44 28.92
N ALA A 399 -13.26 -4.78 29.37
CA ALA A 399 -14.37 -5.41 30.08
C ALA A 399 -15.02 -6.55 29.28
N GLU A 400 -15.30 -6.35 28.00
CA GLU A 400 -15.92 -7.37 27.14
C GLU A 400 -15.01 -8.60 26.99
N GLY A 401 -13.76 -8.40 26.57
CA GLY A 401 -12.79 -9.49 26.36
C GLY A 401 -12.35 -10.21 27.64
N CYS A 402 -12.55 -9.57 28.81
CA CYS A 402 -12.09 -10.08 30.11
C CYS A 402 -13.22 -10.45 31.08
N ALA A 403 -14.49 -10.36 30.65
CA ALA A 403 -15.69 -10.46 31.49
C ALA A 403 -15.66 -11.64 32.48
N LYS A 404 -15.32 -12.85 32.01
CA LYS A 404 -15.30 -14.08 32.83
C LYS A 404 -14.45 -14.01 34.10
N ILE A 405 -13.40 -13.19 34.09
CA ILE A 405 -12.52 -12.99 35.24
C ILE A 405 -12.94 -11.73 35.99
N MET A 406 -13.24 -10.63 35.27
CA MET A 406 -13.63 -9.37 35.90
C MET A 406 -14.91 -9.48 36.73
N GLU A 407 -15.91 -10.27 36.30
CA GLU A 407 -17.14 -10.49 37.08
C GLU A 407 -16.86 -11.04 38.48
N LYS A 408 -15.82 -11.87 38.63
CA LYS A 408 -15.44 -12.45 39.93
C LYS A 408 -14.70 -11.47 40.81
N GLU A 409 -14.06 -10.48 40.20
CA GLU A 409 -13.25 -9.45 40.86
C GLU A 409 -13.97 -8.10 40.93
N LEU A 410 -15.25 -8.04 40.54
CA LEU A 410 -16.01 -6.80 40.37
C LEU A 410 -16.04 -5.95 41.66
N GLY A 411 -16.05 -6.59 42.83
CA GLY A 411 -15.94 -5.89 44.11
C GLY A 411 -14.70 -5.01 44.20
N LYS A 412 -13.54 -5.48 43.73
CA LYS A 412 -12.27 -4.71 43.73
C LYS A 412 -12.18 -3.66 42.63
N VAL A 413 -13.10 -3.70 41.65
CA VAL A 413 -13.17 -2.72 40.57
C VAL A 413 -14.08 -1.55 40.98
N ILE A 414 -15.09 -1.82 41.81
CA ILE A 414 -16.06 -0.84 42.30
C ILE A 414 -15.58 -0.15 43.59
N GLU A 415 -14.89 -0.88 44.47
CA GLU A 415 -14.23 -0.36 45.69
C GLU A 415 -12.91 0.34 45.37
#